data_AF-X0YLC4-F1
#
_entry.id   AF-X0YLC4-F1
#
_cell.length_a   1.000
_cell.length_b   1.000
_cell.length_c   1.000
_cell.angle_alpha   90.00
_cell.angle_beta   90.00
_cell.angle_gamma   90.00
#
_symmetry.space_group_name_H-M   'P 1'
#
loop_
_entity.id
_entity.type
_entity.pdbx_description
1 polymer ?
#
loop_
_entity_poly.entity_id
_entity_poly.type
_entity_poly.pdbx_seq_one_letter_code
_entity_poly.pdbx_strand_id
1 'polypeptide(L)'
;DIAQIEMWVIILIFMTVVTIVLWNLGLMNGLRRYGEFGMRLAMGETQSHVFRTTMGESAIIGLGASVVGTAIGLLLTYWMQEVGIDYSSMMKGYDFPMTLVMRAKVTPDCWFIGFVPGVLATMLGTMLAGRGIFKRQLSQLFKELELEA
;
A
#
# COMPACT_ATOMS: atom_id res chain seq x y z
N ASP A 1 14.97 -11.32 23.68
CA ASP A 1 14.79 -12.64 23.06
C ASP A 1 15.05 -12.60 21.57
N ILE A 2 15.97 -13.44 21.09
CA ILE A 2 16.43 -13.50 19.69
C ILE A 2 15.26 -13.77 18.72
N ALA A 3 14.30 -14.61 19.13
CA ALA A 3 13.11 -14.94 18.34
C ALA A 3 12.19 -13.74 18.04
N GLN A 4 12.10 -12.76 18.94
CA GLN A 4 11.32 -11.54 18.68
C GLN A 4 11.97 -10.71 17.57
N ILE A 5 13.30 -10.61 17.58
CA ILE A 5 14.06 -9.85 16.58
C ILE A 5 13.88 -10.48 15.20
N GLU A 6 13.95 -11.81 15.09
CA GLU A 6 13.73 -12.53 13.83
C GLU A 6 12.36 -12.24 13.22
N MET A 7 11.30 -12.26 14.03
CA MET A 7 9.93 -11.95 13.59
C MET A 7 9.84 -10.52 13.04
N TRP A 8 10.40 -9.54 13.74
CA TRP A 8 10.37 -8.14 13.30
C TRP A 8 11.14 -7.91 11.99
N VAL A 9 12.27 -8.60 11.79
CA VAL A 9 13.05 -8.50 10.55
C VAL A 9 12.27 -9.04 9.35
N ILE A 10 11.60 -10.19 9.48
CA ILE A 10 10.78 -10.78 8.41
C ILE A 10 9.64 -9.83 8.05
N ILE A 11 8.92 -9.31 9.07
CA ILE A 11 7.84 -8.35 8.86
C ILE A 11 8.38 -7.12 8.13
N LEU A 12 9.50 -6.54 8.56
CA LEU A 12 10.07 -5.35 7.94
C LEU A 12 10.37 -5.55 6.46
N ILE A 13 11.03 -6.66 6.10
CA ILE A 13 11.36 -6.96 4.70
C ILE A 13 10.08 -7.11 3.87
N PHE A 14 9.13 -7.91 4.36
CA PHE A 14 7.88 -8.17 3.63
C PHE A 14 7.05 -6.89 3.44
N MET A 15 6.93 -6.08 4.50
CA MET A 15 6.22 -4.81 4.47
C MET A 15 6.86 -3.80 3.52
N THR A 16 8.19 -3.79 3.42
CA THR A 16 8.91 -2.93 2.47
C THR A 16 8.56 -3.32 1.03
N VAL A 17 8.61 -4.61 0.70
CA VAL A 17 8.29 -5.10 -0.65
C VAL A 17 6.84 -4.78 -1.02
N VAL A 18 5.88 -5.08 -0.14
CA VAL A 18 4.45 -4.80 -0.37
C VAL A 18 4.20 -3.30 -0.57
N THR A 19 4.83 -2.45 0.25
CA THR A 19 4.67 -1.00 0.14
C THR A 19 5.18 -0.48 -1.20
N ILE A 20 6.32 -0.98 -1.70
CA ILE A 20 6.85 -0.60 -3.03
C ILE A 20 5.88 -1.00 -4.15
N VAL A 21 5.31 -2.21 -4.09
CA VAL A 21 4.35 -2.69 -5.08
C VAL A 21 3.08 -1.82 -5.10
N LEU A 22 2.52 -1.54 -3.92
CA LEU A 22 1.34 -0.67 -3.79
C LEU A 22 1.61 0.77 -4.22
N TRP A 23 2.78 1.28 -3.90
CA TRP A 23 3.22 2.61 -4.32
C TRP A 23 3.29 2.69 -5.86
N ASN A 24 3.87 1.70 -6.53
CA ASN A 24 3.92 1.68 -8.00
C ASN A 24 2.52 1.68 -8.64
N LEU A 25 1.57 0.97 -8.04
CA LEU A 25 0.17 1.02 -8.51
C LEU A 25 -0.43 2.43 -8.40
N GLY A 26 -0.19 3.12 -7.28
CA GLY A 26 -0.61 4.50 -7.09
C GLY A 26 0.02 5.46 -8.12
N LEU A 27 1.31 5.27 -8.42
CA LEU A 27 2.03 6.07 -9.42
C LEU A 27 1.45 5.88 -10.83
N MET A 28 1.23 4.63 -11.24
CA MET A 28 0.68 4.31 -12.57
C MET A 28 -0.71 4.91 -12.79
N ASN A 29 -1.56 4.91 -11.75
CA ASN A 29 -2.89 5.51 -11.84
C ASN A 29 -2.83 7.03 -12.06
N GLY A 30 -1.91 7.73 -11.40
CA GLY A 30 -1.70 9.16 -11.62
C GLY A 30 -1.17 9.48 -13.01
N LEU A 31 -0.24 8.67 -13.53
CA LEU A 31 0.35 8.87 -14.87
C LEU A 31 -0.63 8.58 -16.02
N ARG A 32 -1.55 7.63 -15.87
CA ARG A 32 -2.57 7.36 -16.90
C ARG A 32 -3.53 8.52 -17.11
N ARG A 33 -3.77 9.34 -16.08
CA ARG A 33 -4.69 10.50 -16.11
C ARG A 33 -3.99 11.82 -16.46
N TYR A 34 -2.76 11.77 -16.96
CA TYR A 34 -1.99 12.96 -17.35
C TYR A 34 -2.72 13.84 -18.38
N GLY A 35 -3.42 13.22 -19.34
CA GLY A 35 -4.21 13.95 -20.34
C GLY A 35 -5.40 14.70 -19.75
N GLU A 36 -6.05 14.15 -18.72
CA GLU A 36 -7.16 14.79 -18.02
C GLU A 36 -6.69 16.01 -17.22
N PHE A 37 -5.52 15.93 -16.57
CA PHE A 37 -4.95 17.03 -15.82
C PHE A 37 -4.58 18.23 -16.71
N GLY A 38 -4.05 17.98 -17.91
CA GLY A 38 -3.80 19.06 -18.88
C GLY A 38 -5.05 19.73 -19.39
N MET A 39 -6.11 18.94 -19.65
CA MET A 39 -7.39 19.52 -20.08
C MET A 39 -8.03 20.38 -18.99
N ARG A 40 -7.98 19.92 -17.72
CA ARG A 40 -8.50 20.68 -16.56
C ARG A 40 -7.76 22.00 -16.33
N LEU A 41 -6.42 21.99 -16.47
CA LEU A 41 -5.61 23.21 -16.36
C LEU A 41 -5.91 24.19 -17.50
N ALA A 42 -6.11 23.71 -18.73
CA ALA A 42 -6.48 24.54 -19.88
C ALA A 42 -7.86 25.20 -19.71
N MET A 43 -8.77 24.58 -18.96
CA MET A 43 -10.07 25.18 -18.57
C MET A 43 -9.95 26.23 -17.44
N GLY A 44 -8.74 26.49 -16.94
CA GLY A 44 -8.49 27.49 -15.89
C GLY A 44 -8.63 26.97 -14.46
N GLU A 45 -8.73 25.65 -14.26
CA GLU A 45 -8.75 25.06 -12.92
C GLU A 45 -7.37 25.21 -12.23
N THR A 46 -7.35 25.52 -10.94
CA THR A 46 -6.06 25.70 -10.22
C THR A 46 -5.37 24.37 -9.98
N GLN A 47 -4.04 24.32 -10.15
CA GLN A 47 -3.22 23.12 -9.87
C GLN A 47 -3.45 22.55 -8.47
N SER A 48 -3.71 23.41 -7.49
CA SER A 48 -4.01 23.02 -6.10
C SER A 48 -5.36 22.31 -5.98
N HIS A 49 -6.38 22.75 -6.70
CA HIS A 49 -7.70 22.11 -6.68
C HIS A 49 -7.64 20.70 -7.27
N VAL A 50 -7.04 20.57 -8.45
CA VAL A 50 -6.86 19.27 -9.12
C VAL A 50 -6.09 18.29 -8.22
N PHE A 51 -4.99 18.75 -7.63
CA PHE A 51 -4.18 17.93 -6.72
C PHE A 51 -4.97 17.47 -5.48
N ARG A 52 -5.74 18.38 -4.84
CA ARG A 52 -6.56 18.04 -3.66
C ARG A 52 -7.67 17.04 -4.00
N THR A 53 -8.31 17.20 -5.15
CA THR A 53 -9.37 16.29 -5.60
C THR A 53 -8.82 14.90 -5.87
N THR A 54 -7.69 14.79 -6.58
CA THR A 54 -7.03 13.50 -6.82
C THR A 54 -6.52 12.85 -5.53
N MET A 55 -6.02 13.64 -4.57
CA MET A 55 -5.63 13.13 -3.25
C MET A 55 -6.85 12.59 -2.48
N GLY A 56 -8.00 13.25 -2.58
CA GLY A 56 -9.26 12.79 -1.98
C GLY A 56 -9.76 11.48 -2.58
N GLU A 57 -9.77 11.35 -3.91
CA GLU A 57 -10.10 10.10 -4.59
C GLU A 57 -9.18 8.96 -4.13
N SER A 58 -7.88 9.23 -4.04
CA SER A 58 -6.87 8.26 -3.65
C SER A 58 -7.00 7.83 -2.19
N ALA A 59 -7.38 8.75 -1.30
CA ALA A 59 -7.65 8.45 0.10
C ALA A 59 -8.88 7.53 0.24
N ILE A 60 -9.95 7.76 -0.52
CA ILE A 60 -11.14 6.89 -0.51
C ILE A 60 -10.77 5.47 -0.98
N ILE A 61 -10.00 5.37 -2.08
CA ILE A 61 -9.54 4.07 -2.60
C ILE A 61 -8.62 3.38 -1.59
N GLY A 62 -7.66 4.10 -1.00
CA GLY A 62 -6.75 3.56 0.00
C GLY A 62 -7.46 3.05 1.25
N LEU A 63 -8.42 3.82 1.78
CA LEU A 63 -9.25 3.40 2.91
C LEU A 63 -10.09 2.18 2.57
N GLY A 64 -10.78 2.17 1.42
CA GLY A 64 -11.58 1.03 0.99
C GLY A 64 -10.74 -0.24 0.80
N ALA A 65 -9.59 -0.12 0.15
CA ALA A 65 -8.66 -1.22 -0.04
C ALA A 65 -8.12 -1.76 1.28
N SER A 66 -7.73 -0.89 2.22
CA SER A 66 -7.22 -1.33 3.53
C SER A 66 -8.30 -1.99 4.39
N VAL A 67 -9.55 -1.49 4.36
CA VAL A 67 -10.66 -2.13 5.08
C VAL A 67 -10.93 -3.53 4.53
N VAL A 68 -11.07 -3.66 3.20
CA VAL A 68 -11.35 -4.94 2.55
C VAL A 68 -10.17 -5.91 2.72
N GLY A 69 -8.94 -5.44 2.53
CA GLY A 69 -7.73 -6.26 2.67
C GLY A 69 -7.55 -6.77 4.11
N THR A 70 -7.76 -5.90 5.10
CA THR A 70 -7.66 -6.27 6.53
C THR A 70 -8.77 -7.25 6.90
N ALA A 71 -10.01 -7.05 6.42
CA ALA A 71 -11.12 -7.97 6.66
C ALA A 71 -10.83 -9.37 6.10
N ILE A 72 -10.36 -9.45 4.85
CA ILE A 72 -10.01 -10.74 4.21
C ILE A 72 -8.84 -11.40 4.93
N GLY A 73 -7.79 -10.64 5.27
CA GLY A 73 -6.62 -11.16 5.98
C GLY A 73 -6.99 -11.74 7.35
N LEU A 74 -7.83 -11.06 8.11
CA LEU A 74 -8.32 -11.56 9.40
C LEU A 74 -9.22 -12.78 9.24
N LEU A 75 -10.11 -12.78 8.25
CA LEU A 75 -10.99 -13.93 7.99
C LEU A 75 -10.16 -15.19 7.69
N LEU A 76 -9.13 -15.04 6.84
CA LEU A 76 -8.20 -16.13 6.55
C LEU A 76 -7.42 -16.57 7.79
N THR A 77 -6.92 -15.61 8.59
CA THR A 77 -6.19 -15.91 9.83
C THR A 77 -7.09 -16.63 10.84
N TYR A 78 -8.36 -16.22 10.96
CA TYR A 78 -9.34 -16.85 11.83
C TYR A 78 -9.66 -18.28 11.35
N TRP A 79 -9.82 -18.48 10.06
CA TRP A 79 -10.01 -19.82 9.49
C TRP A 79 -8.81 -20.73 9.77
N MET A 80 -7.59 -20.22 9.64
CA MET A 80 -6.36 -20.95 9.99
C MET A 80 -6.22 -21.20 11.50
N GLN A 81 -6.82 -20.37 12.34
CA GLN A 81 -6.84 -20.56 13.79
C GLN A 81 -7.72 -21.76 14.20
N GLU A 82 -8.84 -21.97 13.49
CA GLU A 82 -9.78 -23.09 13.73
C GLU A 82 -9.29 -24.40 13.12
N VAL A 83 -8.83 -24.39 11.86
CA VAL A 83 -8.35 -25.60 11.19
C VAL A 83 -7.01 -26.06 11.77
N GLY A 84 -6.13 -25.11 12.14
CA GLY A 84 -4.79 -25.39 12.61
C GLY A 84 -3.91 -26.06 11.53
N ILE A 85 -2.60 -25.83 11.58
CA ILE A 85 -1.68 -26.63 10.76
C ILE A 85 -1.10 -27.70 11.67
N ASP A 86 -1.43 -28.96 11.38
CA ASP A 86 -0.93 -30.11 12.12
C ASP A 86 0.45 -30.52 11.57
N TYR A 87 1.49 -30.25 12.37
CA TYR A 87 2.88 -30.62 12.06
C TYR A 87 3.26 -31.98 12.65
N SER A 88 2.30 -32.72 13.22
CA SER A 88 2.51 -34.04 13.84
C SER A 88 3.24 -35.03 12.94
N SER A 89 2.98 -34.99 11.64
CA SER A 89 3.62 -35.88 10.67
C SER A 89 5.09 -35.55 10.37
N MET A 90 5.53 -34.31 10.56
CA MET A 90 6.91 -33.86 10.29
C MET A 90 7.84 -33.98 11.52
N MET A 91 7.26 -34.07 12.73
CA MET A 91 8.00 -34.19 14.00
C MET A 91 8.15 -35.64 14.51
N LYS A 92 7.71 -36.65 13.75
CA LYS A 92 7.92 -38.08 14.08
C LYS A 92 9.42 -38.40 14.13
N GLY A 93 10.04 -38.27 15.30
CA GLY A 93 11.45 -38.54 15.54
C GLY A 93 12.15 -37.65 16.59
N TYR A 94 11.50 -36.58 17.06
CA TYR A 94 12.04 -35.68 18.08
C TYR A 94 11.16 -35.68 19.34
N ASP A 95 11.69 -36.16 20.46
CA ASP A 95 11.01 -36.31 21.76
C ASP A 95 10.91 -35.00 22.57
N PHE A 96 10.65 -33.88 21.87
CA PHE A 96 10.38 -32.60 22.53
C PHE A 96 8.88 -32.46 22.82
N PRO A 97 8.45 -32.19 24.07
CA PRO A 97 7.05 -31.93 24.39
C PRO A 97 6.66 -30.53 23.87
N MET A 98 6.35 -30.45 22.57
CA MET A 98 5.80 -29.25 21.93
C MET A 98 4.41 -29.54 21.37
N THR A 99 3.55 -28.51 21.38
CA THR A 99 2.21 -28.59 20.80
C THR A 99 2.33 -28.79 19.29
N LEU A 100 1.90 -29.94 18.78
CA LEU A 100 2.06 -30.34 17.37
C LEU A 100 1.14 -29.59 16.39
N VAL A 101 0.19 -28.79 16.92
CA VAL A 101 -0.72 -27.96 16.12
C VAL A 101 -0.33 -26.50 16.30
N MET A 102 0.26 -25.91 15.25
CA MET A 102 0.52 -24.47 15.20
C MET A 102 -0.77 -23.77 14.79
N ARG A 103 -1.30 -22.93 15.67
CA ARG A 103 -2.49 -22.12 15.42
C ARG A 103 -2.06 -20.69 15.14
N ALA A 104 -2.67 -20.08 14.13
CA ALA A 104 -2.52 -18.64 13.93
C ALA A 104 -3.14 -17.91 15.13
N LYS A 105 -2.47 -16.87 15.63
CA LYS A 105 -3.00 -16.03 16.70
C LYS A 105 -3.36 -14.67 16.13
N VAL A 106 -4.65 -14.35 16.10
CA VAL A 106 -5.10 -12.99 15.77
C VAL A 106 -4.69 -12.06 16.92
N THR A 107 -3.69 -11.22 16.67
CA THR A 107 -3.19 -10.22 17.62
C THR A 107 -3.61 -8.83 17.14
N PRO A 108 -3.90 -7.86 18.03
CA PRO A 108 -4.29 -6.50 17.63
C PRO A 108 -3.29 -5.83 16.68
N ASP A 109 -2.00 -6.16 16.80
CA ASP A 109 -0.93 -5.63 15.95
C ASP A 109 -1.11 -5.99 14.47
N CYS A 110 -1.73 -7.14 14.17
CA CYS A 110 -2.02 -7.56 12.79
C CYS A 110 -2.96 -6.57 12.07
N TRP A 111 -3.85 -5.93 12.83
CA TRP A 111 -4.78 -4.92 12.32
C TRP A 111 -4.02 -3.68 11.84
N PHE A 112 -3.12 -3.16 12.68
CA PHE A 112 -2.35 -1.96 12.38
C PHE A 112 -1.34 -2.18 11.26
N ILE A 113 -0.64 -3.32 11.29
CA ILE A 113 0.38 -3.67 10.29
C ILE A 113 -0.26 -3.83 8.92
N GLY A 114 -1.45 -4.45 8.81
CA GLY A 114 -2.13 -4.58 7.50
C GLY A 114 -2.76 -3.27 7.00
N PHE A 115 -3.37 -2.49 7.90
CA PHE A 115 -4.19 -1.34 7.52
C PHE A 115 -3.36 -0.11 7.12
N VAL A 116 -2.41 0.28 7.97
CA VAL A 116 -1.68 1.56 7.85
C VAL A 116 -0.86 1.68 6.56
N PRO A 117 0.00 0.72 6.19
CA PRO A 117 0.83 0.85 4.99
C PRO A 117 0.01 0.71 3.70
N GLY A 118 -1.14 0.02 3.73
CA GLY A 118 -2.05 -0.02 2.58
C GLY A 118 -2.60 1.37 2.21
N VAL A 119 -3.05 2.12 3.22
CA VAL A 119 -3.53 3.50 3.05
C VAL A 119 -2.38 4.41 2.65
N LEU A 120 -1.25 4.33 3.38
CA LEU A 120 -0.12 5.22 3.14
C LEU A 120 0.53 4.99 1.78
N ALA A 121 0.71 3.74 1.33
CA ALA A 121 1.37 3.45 0.06
C ALA A 121 0.58 4.02 -1.15
N THR A 122 -0.74 3.87 -1.13
CA THR A 122 -1.62 4.37 -2.21
C THR A 122 -1.70 5.90 -2.23
N MET A 123 -1.77 6.53 -1.05
CA MET A 123 -1.73 7.99 -0.91
C MET A 123 -0.37 8.58 -1.32
N LEU A 124 0.74 7.97 -0.90
CA LEU A 124 2.08 8.45 -1.26
C LEU A 124 2.35 8.30 -2.77
N GLY A 125 1.88 7.22 -3.39
CA GLY A 125 2.04 7.03 -4.83
C GLY A 125 1.31 8.07 -5.67
N THR A 126 0.07 8.38 -5.29
CA THR A 126 -0.75 9.36 -6.01
C THR A 126 -0.26 10.78 -5.76
N MET A 127 0.19 11.10 -4.55
CA MET A 127 0.84 12.37 -4.21
C MET A 127 2.10 12.61 -5.06
N LEU A 128 2.98 11.62 -5.17
CA LEU A 128 4.22 11.74 -5.91
C LEU A 128 4.00 11.81 -7.42
N ALA A 129 3.03 11.04 -7.94
CA ALA A 129 2.61 11.18 -9.33
C ALA A 129 2.10 12.61 -9.59
N GLY A 130 1.18 13.12 -8.77
CA GLY A 130 0.66 14.48 -8.91
C GLY A 130 1.78 15.53 -8.93
N ARG A 131 2.69 15.48 -7.96
CA ARG A 131 3.82 16.43 -7.88
C ARG A 131 4.79 16.31 -9.06
N GLY A 132 5.06 15.09 -9.53
CA GLY A 132 5.92 14.84 -10.69
C GLY A 132 5.30 15.34 -12.01
N ILE A 133 3.98 15.23 -12.14
CA ILE A 133 3.21 15.65 -13.32
C ILE A 133 3.20 17.18 -13.43
N PHE A 134 2.79 17.89 -12.38
CA PHE A 134 2.70 19.36 -12.41
C PHE A 134 4.05 20.03 -12.66
N LYS A 135 5.14 19.46 -12.15
CA LYS A 135 6.49 20.00 -12.35
C LYS A 135 6.94 19.93 -13.82
N ARG A 136 6.54 18.88 -14.56
CA ARG A 136 6.87 18.71 -15.98
C ARG A 136 6.03 19.61 -16.89
N GLN A 137 4.74 19.74 -16.59
CA GLN A 137 3.84 20.57 -17.40
C GLN A 137 4.19 22.06 -17.34
N LEU A 138 4.56 22.57 -16.16
CA LEU A 138 5.01 23.95 -15.99
C LEU A 138 6.25 24.25 -16.85
N SER A 139 7.21 23.32 -16.90
CA SER A 139 8.43 23.49 -17.69
C SER A 139 8.20 23.49 -19.20
N GLN A 140 7.17 22.77 -19.68
CA GLN A 140 6.79 22.82 -21.11
C GLN A 140 6.15 24.15 -21.46
N LEU A 141 5.24 24.65 -20.61
CA LEU A 141 4.59 25.95 -20.82
C LEU A 141 5.59 27.10 -20.81
N PHE A 142 6.56 27.11 -19.88
CA PHE A 142 7.62 28.12 -19.86
C PHE A 142 8.52 28.04 -21.10
N LYS A 143 8.79 26.84 -21.61
CA LYS A 143 9.60 26.64 -22.80
C LYS A 143 8.88 27.11 -24.07
N GLU A 144 7.56 26.94 -24.15
CA GLU A 144 6.74 27.47 -25.25
C GLU A 144 6.70 29.00 -25.21
N LEU A 145 6.52 29.61 -24.03
CA LEU A 145 6.56 31.07 -23.86
C LEU A 145 7.94 31.69 -24.17
N GLU A 146 9.04 31.00 -23.86
CA GLU A 146 10.41 31.44 -24.26
C GLU A 146 10.64 31.35 -25.76
N LEU A 147 9.96 30.45 -26.48
CA LEU A 147 10.08 30.31 -27.93
C LEU A 147 9.24 31.36 -28.69
N GLU A 148 8.19 31.90 -28.04
CA GLU A 148 7.30 32.90 -28.61
C GLU A 148 7.70 34.36 -28.28
N ALA A 149 8.62 34.58 -27.32
CA ALA A 149 9.13 35.90 -26.90
C ALA A 149 10.44 36.29 -27.59
#